data_AF-A0A2E5U1K6-F1
#
_entry.id   AF-A0A2E5U1K6-F1
#
_cell.length_a   1.000
_cell.length_b   1.000
_cell.length_c   1.000
_cell.angle_alpha   90.00
_cell.angle_beta   90.00
_cell.angle_gamma   90.00
#
_symmetry.space_group_name_H-M   'P 1'
#
loop_
_entity.id
_entity.type
_entity.pdbx_description
1 polymer ?
#
loop_
_entity_poly.entity_id
_entity_poly.type
_entity_poly.pdbx_seq_one_letter_code
_entity_poly.pdbx_strand_id
1 'polypeptide(L)'
;MCSHQKNLILYASKIISLHSHYHLVRLYTMDKNLSVNWFKQSEYDFKSAKSNAEIGNHALACFLAYESTVKIVSGYLYNQGAEFVWGSSLSDLCEDAMVFDPSFDLVKSVAMLLDKYCLPTRFPTNLPGDPPYEVYDNNDSSRAIEIADEVIKTIKSRL
;
A
#
# COMPACT_ATOMS: atom_id res chain seq x y z
N MET A 1 -5.29 -12.26 -22.19
CA MET A 1 -6.71 -11.85 -22.05
C MET A 1 -7.21 -12.36 -20.72
N CYS A 2 -7.53 -11.49 -19.77
CA CYS A 2 -8.63 -11.77 -18.88
C CYS A 2 -9.46 -10.49 -18.76
N SER A 3 -10.45 -10.40 -19.64
CA SER A 3 -11.45 -9.34 -19.80
C SER A 3 -12.35 -9.17 -18.56
N HIS A 4 -11.96 -9.75 -17.42
CA HIS A 4 -12.71 -9.83 -16.18
C HIS A 4 -12.29 -8.75 -15.17
N GLN A 5 -11.02 -8.29 -15.18
CA GLN A 5 -10.56 -7.24 -14.26
C GLN A 5 -10.98 -5.82 -14.66
N LYS A 6 -11.10 -5.52 -15.96
CA LYS A 6 -11.60 -4.21 -16.43
C LYS A 6 -13.08 -3.97 -16.09
N ASN A 7 -13.81 -5.01 -15.68
CA ASN A 7 -15.21 -4.88 -15.31
C ASN A 7 -15.43 -4.48 -13.84
N LEU A 8 -14.49 -4.73 -12.91
CA LEU A 8 -14.74 -4.42 -11.50
C LEU A 8 -14.75 -2.92 -11.17
N ILE A 9 -14.03 -2.09 -11.94
CA ILE A 9 -14.06 -0.63 -11.78
C ILE A 9 -15.37 -0.03 -12.34
N LEU A 10 -16.12 -0.77 -13.17
CA LEU A 10 -17.42 -0.36 -13.75
C LEU A 10 -18.64 -1.05 -13.12
N TYR A 11 -18.46 -2.06 -12.27
CA TYR A 11 -19.57 -2.74 -11.59
C TYR A 11 -20.09 -1.97 -10.36
N ALA A 12 -19.35 -0.98 -9.86
CA ALA A 12 -19.86 -0.05 -8.85
C ALA A 12 -20.99 0.87 -9.38
N SER A 13 -21.13 1.00 -10.70
CA SER A 13 -22.13 1.89 -11.32
C SER A 13 -23.46 1.20 -11.66
N LYS A 14 -23.61 -0.11 -11.46
CA LYS A 14 -24.81 -0.87 -11.89
C LYS A 14 -25.56 -1.64 -10.81
N ILE A 15 -25.14 -1.58 -9.55
CA ILE A 15 -25.92 -2.07 -8.38
C ILE A 15 -26.70 -0.89 -7.76
N ILE A 16 -27.37 -0.07 -8.58
CA ILE A 16 -28.29 1.00 -8.13
C ILE A 16 -29.65 0.85 -8.83
N SER A 17 -30.10 -0.38 -9.04
CA SER A 17 -31.49 -0.61 -9.43
C SER A 17 -31.98 -1.87 -8.74
N LEU A 18 -33.05 -1.72 -7.97
CA LEU A 18 -33.72 -2.73 -7.13
C LEU A 18 -33.10 -2.87 -5.74
N HIS A 19 -33.32 -1.89 -4.86
CA HIS A 19 -34.06 -2.10 -3.59
C HIS A 19 -34.46 -0.75 -2.99
N SER A 20 -35.75 -0.62 -2.74
CA SER A 20 -36.50 0.63 -2.55
C SER A 20 -36.41 1.16 -1.11
N HIS A 21 -36.14 2.47 -1.00
CA HIS A 21 -36.74 3.41 -0.03
C HIS A 21 -36.20 3.58 1.42
N TYR A 22 -35.05 3.02 1.83
CA TYR A 22 -34.50 3.31 3.18
C TYR A 22 -33.01 3.69 3.31
N HIS A 23 -32.23 3.85 2.23
CA HIS A 23 -30.80 4.21 2.36
C HIS A 23 -30.39 5.60 1.83
N LEU A 24 -31.36 6.45 1.50
CA LEU A 24 -31.18 7.81 0.96
C LEU A 24 -30.54 8.83 1.93
N VAL A 25 -30.05 8.41 3.11
CA VAL A 25 -29.35 9.28 4.09
C VAL A 25 -27.86 8.97 4.20
N ARG A 26 -27.36 7.91 3.54
CA ARG A 26 -25.92 7.58 3.52
C ARG A 26 -25.26 7.97 2.19
N LEU A 27 -25.59 9.17 1.72
CA LEU A 27 -24.68 9.91 0.83
C LEU A 27 -23.43 10.21 1.65
N TYR A 28 -22.52 9.24 1.67
CA TYR A 28 -21.22 9.30 2.33
C TYR A 28 -20.44 10.48 1.76
N THR A 29 -20.34 11.58 2.49
CA THR A 29 -19.10 12.34 2.48
C THR A 29 -18.00 11.36 2.86
N MET A 30 -17.15 10.97 1.91
CA MET A 30 -15.88 10.32 2.25
C MET A 30 -15.20 11.18 3.31
N ASP A 31 -14.87 10.58 4.45
CA ASP A 31 -14.21 11.30 5.51
C ASP A 31 -12.85 11.78 4.97
N LYS A 32 -12.70 13.08 4.70
CA LYS A 32 -11.43 13.68 4.29
C LYS A 32 -10.30 13.35 5.27
N ASN A 33 -10.62 12.99 6.52
CA ASN A 33 -9.63 12.56 7.48
C ASN A 33 -9.07 11.17 7.21
N LEU A 34 -9.74 10.33 6.40
CA LEU A 34 -9.27 8.97 6.11
C LEU A 34 -7.92 9.00 5.38
N SER A 35 -7.81 9.68 4.23
CA SER A 35 -6.54 9.79 3.49
C SER A 35 -5.43 10.40 4.35
N VAL A 36 -5.76 11.43 5.14
CA VAL A 36 -4.82 12.06 6.08
C VAL A 36 -4.32 11.07 7.14
N ASN A 37 -5.20 10.22 7.68
CA ASN A 37 -4.82 9.19 8.65
C ASN A 37 -3.91 8.12 8.01
N TRP A 38 -4.19 7.73 6.76
CA TRP A 38 -3.31 6.83 6.00
C TRP A 38 -1.91 7.43 5.80
N PHE A 39 -1.81 8.71 5.43
CA PHE A 39 -0.53 9.40 5.28
C PHE A 39 0.25 9.48 6.59
N LYS A 40 -0.42 9.85 7.70
CA LYS A 40 0.20 9.89 9.04
C LYS A 40 0.72 8.51 9.46
N GLN A 41 -0.06 7.46 9.24
CA GLN A 41 0.36 6.11 9.59
C GLN A 41 1.53 5.64 8.71
N SER A 42 1.52 5.97 7.41
CA SER A 42 2.66 5.70 6.53
C SER A 42 3.95 6.35 7.04
N GLU A 43 3.91 7.62 7.43
CA GLU A 43 5.07 8.32 7.97
C GLU A 43 5.57 7.70 9.28
N TYR A 44 4.64 7.31 10.16
CA TYR A 44 4.97 6.65 11.41
C TYR A 44 5.63 5.28 11.18
N ASP A 45 5.10 4.50 10.26
CA ASP A 45 5.65 3.18 9.90
C ASP A 45 7.04 3.33 9.28
N PHE A 46 7.25 4.34 8.41
CA PHE A 46 8.56 4.62 7.84
C PHE A 46 9.59 5.04 8.89
N LYS A 47 9.19 5.90 9.84
CA LYS A 47 10.03 6.25 10.98
C LYS A 47 10.40 5.01 11.80
N SER A 48 9.40 4.16 12.05
CA SER A 48 9.58 2.92 12.81
C SER A 48 10.46 1.91 12.08
N ALA A 49 10.40 1.86 10.75
CA ALA A 49 11.29 1.04 9.93
C ALA A 49 12.76 1.43 10.14
N LYS A 50 13.06 2.74 10.07
CA LYS A 50 14.41 3.27 10.31
C LYS A 50 14.92 2.96 11.71
N SER A 51 14.12 3.22 12.75
CA SER A 51 14.51 2.92 14.12
C SER A 51 14.73 1.42 14.36
N ASN A 52 13.96 0.54 13.71
CA ASN A 52 14.18 -0.91 13.83
C ASN A 52 15.45 -1.36 13.11
N ALA A 53 15.78 -0.77 11.96
CA ALA A 53 17.03 -1.06 11.27
C ALA A 53 18.25 -0.67 12.13
N GLU A 54 18.20 0.49 12.79
CA GLU A 54 19.28 1.00 13.67
C GLU A 54 19.58 0.06 14.85
N ILE A 55 18.57 -0.65 15.38
CA ILE A 55 18.73 -1.58 16.51
C ILE A 55 18.89 -3.05 16.06
N GLY A 56 19.04 -3.31 14.76
CA GLY A 56 19.26 -4.66 14.21
C GLY A 56 17.99 -5.48 13.97
N ASN A 57 16.80 -4.92 14.14
CA ASN A 57 15.52 -5.58 13.88
C ASN A 57 15.18 -5.55 12.38
N HIS A 58 16.04 -6.12 11.55
CA HIS A 58 16.00 -5.95 10.09
C HIS A 58 14.76 -6.53 9.42
N ALA A 59 14.26 -7.69 9.86
CA ALA A 59 13.03 -8.28 9.33
C ALA A 59 11.82 -7.36 9.56
N LEU A 60 11.70 -6.81 10.77
CA LEU A 60 10.63 -5.88 11.11
C LEU A 60 10.79 -4.55 10.37
N ALA A 61 12.02 -4.06 10.20
CA ALA A 61 12.30 -2.87 9.40
C ALA A 61 11.84 -3.03 7.94
N CYS A 62 12.12 -4.18 7.32
CA CYS A 62 11.66 -4.50 5.96
C CYS A 62 10.13 -4.54 5.87
N PHE A 63 9.47 -5.17 6.84
CA PHE A 63 8.01 -5.22 6.89
C PHE A 63 7.38 -3.82 7.04
N LEU A 64 7.94 -2.98 7.92
CA LEU A 64 7.44 -1.62 8.13
C LEU A 64 7.70 -0.71 6.93
N ALA A 65 8.78 -0.92 6.18
CA ALA A 65 9.02 -0.22 4.92
C ALA A 65 7.96 -0.59 3.86
N TYR A 66 7.63 -1.87 3.74
CA TYR A 66 6.52 -2.36 2.90
C TYR A 66 5.18 -1.73 3.33
N GLU A 67 4.81 -1.85 4.60
CA GLU A 67 3.54 -1.34 5.15
C GLU A 67 3.41 0.17 4.99
N SER A 68 4.49 0.92 5.21
CA SER A 68 4.51 2.36 4.98
C SER A 68 4.20 2.70 3.52
N THR A 69 4.76 1.93 2.58
CA THR A 69 4.56 2.12 1.15
C THR A 69 3.11 1.77 0.74
N VAL A 70 2.56 0.67 1.26
CA VAL A 70 1.15 0.29 1.05
C VAL A 70 0.24 1.42 1.51
N LYS A 71 0.51 1.96 2.69
CA LYS A 71 -0.34 2.98 3.30
C LYS A 71 -0.31 4.32 2.57
N ILE A 72 0.84 4.74 2.03
CA ILE A 72 0.89 5.98 1.26
C ILE A 72 0.17 5.85 -0.09
N VAL A 73 0.28 4.70 -0.78
CA VAL A 73 -0.43 4.45 -2.04
C VAL A 73 -1.93 4.36 -1.80
N SER A 74 -2.37 3.61 -0.77
CA SER A 74 -3.78 3.56 -0.38
C SER A 74 -4.31 4.94 0.02
N GLY A 75 -3.54 5.71 0.79
CA GLY A 75 -3.88 7.09 1.13
C GLY A 75 -4.04 7.97 -0.10
N TYR A 76 -3.20 7.80 -1.12
CA TYR A 76 -3.31 8.51 -2.40
C TYR A 76 -4.61 8.15 -3.11
N LEU A 77 -4.95 6.86 -3.22
CA LEU A 77 -6.21 6.40 -3.82
C LEU A 77 -7.43 6.99 -3.10
N TYR A 78 -7.44 6.97 -1.77
CA TYR A 78 -8.49 7.62 -0.98
C TYR A 78 -8.55 9.14 -1.22
N ASN A 79 -7.39 9.80 -1.37
CA ASN A 79 -7.32 11.22 -1.67
C ASN A 79 -7.88 11.56 -3.06
N GLN A 80 -7.77 10.63 -4.03
CA GLN A 80 -8.38 10.76 -5.36
C GLN A 80 -9.89 10.42 -5.39
N GLY A 81 -10.47 10.01 -4.26
CA GLY A 81 -11.90 9.74 -4.14
C GLY A 81 -12.30 8.26 -4.29
N ALA A 82 -11.35 7.32 -4.15
CA ALA A 82 -11.68 5.89 -4.13
C ALA A 82 -12.49 5.53 -2.86
N GLU A 83 -13.74 5.10 -3.01
CA GLU A 83 -14.62 4.72 -1.87
C GLU A 83 -14.02 3.60 -1.01
N PHE A 84 -13.35 2.66 -1.66
CA PHE A 84 -12.75 1.50 -1.02
C PHE A 84 -11.48 1.07 -1.77
N VAL A 85 -10.40 0.83 -1.03
CA VAL A 85 -9.14 0.30 -1.55
C VAL A 85 -9.00 -1.12 -1.02
N TRP A 86 -8.81 -2.09 -1.92
CA TRP A 86 -8.75 -3.51 -1.56
C TRP A 86 -7.36 -4.09 -1.74
N GLY A 87 -6.96 -4.98 -0.84
CA GLY A 87 -5.65 -5.63 -0.89
C GLY A 87 -4.50 -4.76 -0.37
N SER A 88 -3.29 -5.31 -0.45
CA SER A 88 -2.05 -4.65 -0.04
C SER A 88 -0.89 -4.86 -1.00
N SER A 89 -1.10 -5.57 -2.11
CA SER A 89 -0.11 -5.73 -3.18
C SER A 89 0.25 -4.37 -3.76
N LEU A 90 1.50 -3.95 -3.66
CA LEU A 90 1.97 -2.68 -4.21
C LEU A 90 1.90 -2.66 -5.73
N SER A 91 2.11 -3.81 -6.37
CA SER A 91 1.85 -3.96 -7.80
C SER A 91 0.40 -3.57 -8.16
N ASP A 92 -0.58 -4.15 -7.45
CA ASP A 92 -2.01 -3.94 -7.76
C ASP A 92 -2.47 -2.54 -7.37
N LEU A 93 -2.04 -2.05 -6.20
CA LEU A 93 -2.36 -0.69 -5.74
C LEU A 93 -1.82 0.39 -6.69
N CYS A 94 -0.62 0.18 -7.25
CA CYS A 94 -0.10 1.11 -8.25
C CYS A 94 -0.86 1.00 -9.58
N GLU A 95 -1.29 -0.19 -10.00
CA GLU A 95 -2.17 -0.34 -11.18
C GLU A 95 -3.50 0.40 -10.99
N ASP A 96 -4.10 0.33 -9.80
CA ASP A 96 -5.31 1.09 -9.47
C ASP A 96 -5.04 2.60 -9.52
N ALA A 97 -3.89 3.05 -9.01
CA ALA A 97 -3.51 4.46 -9.00
C ALA A 97 -3.26 5.01 -10.41
N MET A 98 -2.86 4.18 -11.37
CA MET A 98 -2.68 4.57 -12.78
C MET A 98 -3.97 5.04 -13.45
N VAL A 99 -5.15 4.70 -12.90
CA VAL A 99 -6.44 5.23 -13.35
C VAL A 99 -6.51 6.75 -13.16
N PHE A 100 -5.85 7.29 -12.14
CA PHE A 100 -5.82 8.72 -11.80
C PHE A 100 -4.55 9.42 -12.30
N ASP A 101 -3.40 8.75 -12.20
CA ASP A 101 -2.10 9.28 -12.64
C ASP A 101 -1.28 8.17 -13.33
N PRO A 102 -1.20 8.17 -14.68
CA PRO A 102 -0.43 7.16 -15.42
C PRO A 102 1.05 7.07 -15.05
N SER A 103 1.63 8.09 -14.39
CA SER A 103 3.03 8.04 -13.93
C SER A 103 3.26 7.02 -12.81
N PHE A 104 2.20 6.46 -12.22
CA PHE A 104 2.32 5.34 -11.29
C PHE A 104 2.90 4.07 -11.91
N ASP A 105 3.01 3.95 -13.24
CA ASP A 105 3.79 2.88 -13.88
C ASP A 105 5.27 2.92 -13.45
N LEU A 106 5.86 4.12 -13.34
CA LEU A 106 7.22 4.29 -12.84
C LEU A 106 7.31 3.97 -11.34
N VAL A 107 6.32 4.43 -10.56
CA VAL A 107 6.25 4.14 -9.11
C VAL A 107 6.17 2.64 -8.88
N LYS A 108 5.32 1.94 -9.64
CA LYS A 108 5.11 0.50 -9.57
C LYS A 108 6.43 -0.26 -9.77
N SER A 109 7.23 0.14 -10.76
CA SER A 109 8.48 -0.54 -11.11
C SER A 109 9.47 -0.67 -9.93
N VAL A 110 9.38 0.24 -8.96
CA VAL A 110 10.20 0.24 -7.74
C VAL A 110 9.41 -0.28 -6.55
N ALA A 111 8.17 0.19 -6.33
CA ALA A 111 7.35 -0.15 -5.18
C ALA A 111 7.07 -1.66 -5.07
N MET A 112 6.80 -2.33 -6.20
CA MET A 112 6.47 -3.76 -6.20
C MET A 112 7.62 -4.65 -5.68
N LEU A 113 8.86 -4.15 -5.66
CA LEU A 113 10.00 -4.87 -5.10
C LEU A 113 9.86 -5.11 -3.59
N LEU A 114 9.01 -4.33 -2.90
CA LEU A 114 8.72 -4.51 -1.49
C LEU A 114 7.67 -5.60 -1.21
N ASP A 115 6.90 -6.05 -2.21
CA ASP A 115 5.88 -7.10 -2.01
C ASP A 115 6.48 -8.40 -1.45
N LYS A 116 7.77 -8.67 -1.78
CA LYS A 116 8.52 -9.80 -1.23
C LYS A 116 8.69 -9.77 0.29
N TYR A 117 8.50 -8.62 0.94
CA TYR A 117 8.59 -8.47 2.39
C TYR A 117 7.25 -8.64 3.09
N CYS A 118 6.13 -8.81 2.38
CA CYS A 118 4.80 -8.90 2.98
C CYS A 118 4.64 -10.09 3.92
N LEU A 119 5.01 -11.30 3.48
CA LEU A 119 4.86 -12.55 4.25
C LEU A 119 6.16 -13.07 4.86
N PRO A 120 7.27 -13.17 4.11
CA PRO A 120 8.48 -13.85 4.58
C PRO A 120 9.17 -13.18 5.77
N THR A 121 8.97 -11.88 5.99
CA THR A 121 9.49 -11.16 7.18
C THR A 121 8.74 -11.49 8.48
N ARG A 122 7.60 -12.19 8.40
CA ARG A 122 6.69 -12.42 9.53
C ARG A 122 6.46 -13.90 9.83
N PHE A 123 6.46 -14.73 8.78
CA PHE A 123 6.07 -16.13 8.89
C PHE A 123 7.26 -17.04 8.56
N PRO A 124 7.75 -17.85 9.51
CA PRO A 124 8.80 -18.82 9.25
C PRO A 124 8.46 -19.81 8.13
N THR A 125 7.17 -20.12 7.92
CA THR A 125 6.69 -20.98 6.82
C THR A 125 6.98 -20.44 5.42
N ASN A 126 7.37 -19.17 5.30
CA ASN A 126 7.66 -18.49 4.04
C ASN A 126 9.17 -18.31 3.81
N LEU A 127 10.02 -18.93 4.65
CA LEU A 127 11.47 -18.94 4.51
C LEU A 127 12.00 -20.38 4.56
N PRO A 128 13.12 -20.66 3.90
CA PRO A 128 13.85 -21.90 4.12
C PRO A 128 14.66 -21.81 5.43
N GLY A 129 14.34 -22.63 6.41
CA GLY A 129 15.16 -22.80 7.61
C GLY A 129 14.78 -21.86 8.76
N ASP A 130 15.62 -20.86 9.00
CA ASP A 130 15.67 -20.07 10.24
C ASP A 130 14.50 -19.06 10.37
N PRO A 131 14.19 -18.60 11.59
CA PRO A 131 13.14 -17.61 11.80
C PRO A 131 13.47 -16.27 11.11
N PRO A 132 12.47 -15.48 10.68
CA PRO A 132 12.72 -14.26 9.92
C PRO A 132 13.68 -13.26 10.56
N TYR A 133 13.67 -13.12 11.90
CA TYR A 133 14.56 -12.17 12.58
C TYR A 133 16.06 -12.53 12.49
N GLU A 134 16.40 -13.77 12.09
CA GLU A 134 17.79 -14.22 11.88
C GLU A 134 18.19 -14.21 10.40
N VAL A 135 17.22 -14.18 9.48
CA VAL A 135 17.48 -14.28 8.03
C VAL A 135 17.76 -12.94 7.38
N TYR A 136 17.08 -11.87 7.82
CA TYR A 136 17.22 -10.54 7.22
C TYR A 136 18.35 -9.74 7.86
N ASP A 137 19.11 -9.02 7.03
CA ASP A 137 20.27 -8.25 7.48
C ASP A 137 20.15 -6.73 7.23
N ASN A 138 21.24 -6.02 7.53
CA ASN A 138 21.31 -4.58 7.32
C ASN A 138 21.16 -4.18 5.83
N ASN A 139 21.65 -5.00 4.89
CA ASN A 139 21.52 -4.69 3.46
C ASN A 139 20.06 -4.78 3.02
N ASP A 140 19.34 -5.80 3.49
CA ASP A 140 17.92 -5.97 3.19
C ASP A 140 17.09 -4.78 3.67
N SER A 141 17.25 -4.43 4.95
CA SER A 141 16.48 -3.34 5.56
C SER A 141 16.87 -1.97 5.00
N SER A 142 18.16 -1.73 4.73
CA SER A 142 18.61 -0.50 4.06
C SER A 142 17.97 -0.36 2.68
N ARG A 143 17.97 -1.43 1.88
CA ARG A 143 17.37 -1.41 0.54
C ARG A 143 15.86 -1.21 0.58
N ALA A 144 15.17 -1.86 1.52
CA ALA A 144 13.73 -1.68 1.71
C ALA A 144 13.38 -0.24 2.09
N ILE A 145 14.15 0.37 2.99
CA ILE A 145 13.97 1.76 3.43
C ILE A 145 14.25 2.74 2.29
N GLU A 146 15.29 2.53 1.48
CA GLU A 146 15.57 3.36 0.30
C GLU A 146 14.38 3.39 -0.67
N ILE A 147 13.83 2.21 -0.99
CA ILE A 147 12.67 2.09 -1.88
C ILE A 147 11.45 2.80 -1.27
N ALA A 148 11.16 2.56 0.00
CA ALA A 148 10.02 3.20 0.67
C ALA A 148 10.17 4.73 0.70
N ASP A 149 11.36 5.25 0.97
CA ASP A 149 11.64 6.69 0.97
C ASP A 149 11.38 7.32 -0.41
N GLU A 150 11.87 6.68 -1.47
CA GLU A 150 11.67 7.12 -2.85
C GLU A 150 10.17 7.19 -3.18
N VAL A 151 9.42 6.12 -2.90
CA VAL A 151 7.99 6.04 -3.19
C VAL A 151 7.19 7.07 -2.37
N ILE A 152 7.48 7.22 -1.08
CA ILE A 152 6.81 8.19 -0.20
C ILE A 152 7.04 9.62 -0.70
N LYS A 153 8.29 9.99 -1.04
CA LYS A 153 8.61 11.31 -1.58
C LYS A 153 7.89 11.57 -2.90
N THR A 154 7.87 10.55 -3.76
CA THR A 154 7.22 10.59 -5.07
C THR A 154 5.71 10.79 -4.95
N ILE A 155 5.04 10.10 -4.03
CA ILE A 155 3.59 10.26 -3.84
C ILE A 155 3.27 11.60 -3.17
N LYS A 156 4.06 12.03 -2.17
CA LYS A 156 3.86 13.33 -1.51
C LYS A 156 3.95 14.52 -2.45
N SER A 157 4.74 14.44 -3.52
CA SER A 157 4.81 15.50 -4.54
C SER A 157 3.60 15.54 -5.48
N ARG A 158 2.65 14.61 -5.34
CA ARG A 158 1.43 14.47 -6.15
C ARG A 158 0.14 14.70 -5.35
N LEU A 159 0.25 15.07 -4.07
CA LEU A 159 -0.88 15.44 -3.21
C LEU A 159 -1.20 16.93 -3.35
#